data_AF-A0A3M1JN31-F1
#
_entry.id   AF-A0A3M1JN31-F1
#
_cell.length_a   1.000
_cell.length_b   1.000
_cell.length_c   1.000
_cell.angle_alpha   90.00
_cell.angle_beta   90.00
_cell.angle_gamma   90.00
#
_symmetry.space_group_name_H-M   'P 1'
#
loop_
_entity.id
_entity.type
_entity.pdbx_description
1 polymer ?
#
loop_
_entity_poly.entity_id
_entity_poly.type
_entity_poly.pdbx_seq_one_letter_code
_entity_poly.pdbx_strand_id
1 'polypeptide(L)'
;MVKSNLKKHELVGLLLVFLAGTCLGIGLFIVLWGANRPLYYGSLDYLIRGRELIVFPLFFGTAALLWALGQVELRWMKPGRGLK
;
A
#
# COMPACT_ATOMS: atom_id res chain seq x y z
N MET A 1 11.62 21.71 24.72
CA MET A 1 11.96 21.21 23.36
C MET A 1 11.99 19.70 23.39
N VAL A 2 10.95 19.04 22.86
CA VAL A 2 10.96 17.58 22.68
C VAL A 2 12.04 17.29 21.64
N LYS A 3 13.07 16.53 22.04
CA LYS A 3 14.16 16.09 21.15
C LYS A 3 13.56 15.08 20.17
N SER A 4 12.91 15.56 19.10
CA SER A 4 12.28 14.67 18.14
C SER A 4 13.39 13.90 17.41
N ASN A 5 13.24 12.58 17.36
CA ASN A 5 14.13 11.74 16.56
C ASN A 5 13.71 11.91 15.09
N LEU A 6 13.94 13.08 14.49
CA LEU A 6 13.60 13.41 13.10
C LEU A 6 14.01 12.29 12.13
N LYS A 7 15.21 11.74 12.30
CA LYS A 7 15.72 10.61 11.50
C LYS A 7 14.89 9.33 11.63
N LYS A 8 14.27 9.06 12.78
CA LYS A 8 13.42 7.88 12.99
C LYS A 8 12.08 8.04 12.29
N HIS A 9 11.46 9.21 12.38
CA HIS A 9 10.21 9.51 11.66
C HIS A 9 10.41 9.49 10.14
N GLU A 10 11.59 9.92 9.67
CA GLU A 10 11.97 9.81 8.25
C GLU A 10 12.02 8.37 7.78
N LEU A 11 12.75 7.55 8.50
CA LEU A 11 12.93 6.15 8.15
C LEU A 11 11.60 5.39 8.24
N VAL A 12 10.79 5.65 9.26
CA VAL A 12 9.45 5.06 9.42
C VAL A 12 8.51 5.51 8.31
N GLY A 13 8.47 6.80 8.00
CA GLY A 13 7.63 7.35 6.92
C GLY A 13 8.00 6.79 5.55
N LEU A 14 9.29 6.73 5.21
CA LEU A 14 9.77 6.13 3.96
C LEU A 14 9.48 4.63 3.90
N LEU A 15 9.67 3.91 5.00
CA LEU A 15 9.39 2.48 5.08
C LEU A 15 7.90 2.17 4.89
N LEU A 16 7.01 2.99 5.47
CA LEU A 16 5.57 2.88 5.27
C LEU A 16 5.16 3.13 3.81
N VAL A 17 5.73 4.15 3.16
CA VAL A 17 5.49 4.43 1.74
C VAL A 17 6.01 3.30 0.85
N PHE A 18 7.18 2.75 1.16
CA PHE A 18 7.73 1.59 0.44
C PHE A 18 6.86 0.35 0.58
N LEU A 19 6.39 0.04 1.80
CA LEU A 19 5.47 -1.06 2.05
C LEU A 19 4.13 -0.85 1.34
N ALA A 20 3.61 0.37 1.32
CA ALA A 20 2.39 0.72 0.57
C ALA A 20 2.55 0.44 -0.92
N GLY A 21 3.66 0.89 -1.53
CA GLY A 21 3.95 0.63 -2.95
C GLY A 21 4.11 -0.86 -3.25
N THR A 22 4.77 -1.60 -2.36
CA THR A 22 4.93 -3.06 -2.49
C THR A 22 3.58 -3.78 -2.42
N CYS A 23 2.71 -3.38 -1.49
CA CYS A 23 1.38 -3.97 -1.31
C CYS A 23 0.47 -3.67 -2.52
N LEU A 24 0.52 -2.45 -3.07
CA LEU A 24 -0.15 -2.13 -4.35
C LEU A 24 0.38 -2.97 -5.51
N GLY A 25 1.70 -3.12 -5.64
CA GLY A 25 2.31 -3.90 -6.71
C GLY A 25 1.88 -5.38 -6.67
N ILE A 26 1.89 -5.99 -5.48
CA ILE A 26 1.42 -7.37 -5.29
C ILE A 26 -0.07 -7.48 -5.60
N GLY A 27 -0.89 -6.54 -5.11
CA GLY A 27 -2.33 -6.51 -5.40
C GLY A 27 -2.60 -6.43 -6.90
N LEU A 28 -1.91 -5.53 -7.60
CA LEU A 28 -2.03 -5.38 -9.06
C LEU A 28 -1.61 -6.65 -9.80
N PHE A 29 -0.49 -7.27 -9.41
CA PHE A 29 -0.03 -8.52 -10.01
C PHE A 29 -1.08 -9.63 -9.87
N ILE A 30 -1.66 -9.81 -8.68
CA ILE A 30 -2.69 -10.85 -8.44
C ILE A 30 -3.94 -10.58 -9.28
N VAL A 31 -4.37 -9.33 -9.39
CA VAL A 31 -5.54 -8.94 -10.19
C VAL A 31 -5.31 -9.23 -11.67
N LEU A 32 -4.16 -8.81 -12.21
CA LEU A 32 -3.79 -9.07 -13.60
C LEU A 32 -3.66 -10.57 -13.88
N TRP A 33 -3.01 -11.30 -12.98
CA TRP A 33 -2.90 -12.76 -13.08
C TRP A 33 -4.28 -13.42 -13.09
N GLY A 34 -5.14 -13.07 -12.13
CA GLY A 34 -6.51 -13.57 -12.03
C GLY A 34 -7.36 -13.27 -13.26
N ALA A 35 -7.29 -12.05 -13.78
CA ALA A 35 -7.99 -11.62 -14.99
C ALA A 35 -7.56 -12.41 -16.24
N ASN A 36 -6.29 -12.85 -16.31
CA ASN A 36 -5.77 -13.61 -17.43
C ASN A 36 -5.94 -15.14 -17.29
N ARG A 37 -6.33 -15.67 -16.12
CA ARG A 37 -6.54 -17.12 -15.95
C ARG A 37 -7.50 -17.74 -16.99
N PRO A 38 -8.65 -17.14 -17.34
CA PRO A 38 -9.53 -17.70 -18.35
C PRO A 38 -8.86 -17.86 -19.73
N LEU A 39 -7.93 -16.96 -20.08
CA LEU A 39 -7.15 -17.04 -21.32
C LEU A 39 -6.15 -18.20 -21.27
N TYR A 40 -5.49 -18.42 -20.13
CA TYR A 40 -4.50 -19.50 -19.99
C TYR A 40 -5.10 -20.90 -19.87
N TYR A 41 -6.25 -21.03 -19.21
CA TYR A 41 -6.89 -22.33 -18.96
C TYR A 41 -8.05 -22.65 -19.91
N GLY A 42 -8.40 -21.72 -20.82
CA GLY A 42 -9.43 -21.93 -21.83
C GLY A 42 -10.85 -22.13 -21.28
N SER A 43 -11.09 -21.80 -20.00
CA SER A 43 -12.40 -21.94 -19.37
C SER A 43 -12.74 -20.75 -18.48
N LEU A 44 -14.03 -20.39 -18.46
CA LEU A 44 -14.59 -19.34 -17.59
C LEU A 44 -14.71 -19.80 -16.13
N ASP A 45 -14.34 -21.04 -15.82
CA ASP A 45 -14.32 -21.55 -14.44
C ASP A 45 -13.27 -20.87 -13.57
N TYR A 46 -12.22 -20.35 -14.20
CA TYR A 46 -11.15 -19.62 -13.53
C TYR A 46 -11.35 -18.11 -13.54
N LEU A 47 -12.52 -17.62 -13.96
CA LEU A 47 -12.88 -16.21 -13.85
C LEU A 47 -13.04 -15.84 -12.37
N ILE A 48 -12.72 -14.59 -12.03
CA ILE A 48 -12.85 -14.09 -10.65
C ILE A 48 -14.32 -14.18 -10.22
N ARG A 49 -14.64 -15.13 -9.33
CA ARG A 49 -16.03 -15.47 -8.93
C ARG A 49 -16.49 -14.80 -7.64
N GLY A 50 -15.71 -13.85 -7.12
CA GLY A 50 -16.08 -13.04 -5.96
C GLY A 50 -15.30 -13.35 -4.68
N ARG A 51 -14.85 -14.60 -4.48
CA ARG A 51 -13.99 -14.94 -3.33
C ARG A 51 -12.62 -14.27 -3.41
N GLU A 52 -12.11 -14.04 -4.62
CA GLU A 52 -10.88 -13.27 -4.86
C GLU A 52 -11.10 -11.76 -4.79
N LEU A 53 -12.35 -11.26 -4.74
CA LEU A 53 -12.60 -9.83 -4.52
C LEU A 53 -12.19 -9.39 -3.12
N ILE A 54 -12.03 -10.31 -2.16
CA ILE A 54 -11.50 -10.01 -0.81
C ILE A 54 -10.02 -9.60 -0.88
N VAL A 55 -9.29 -10.02 -1.92
CA VAL A 55 -7.90 -9.63 -2.16
C VAL A 55 -7.80 -8.12 -2.42
N PHE A 56 -8.84 -7.50 -3.01
CA PHE A 56 -8.86 -6.07 -3.28
C PHE A 56 -8.74 -5.21 -2.00
N PRO A 57 -9.67 -5.27 -1.03
CA PRO A 57 -9.55 -4.49 0.20
C PRO A 57 -8.33 -4.89 1.02
N LEU A 58 -7.89 -6.15 0.94
CA LEU A 58 -6.70 -6.61 1.66
C LEU A 58 -5.43 -5.91 1.16
N PHE A 59 -5.17 -5.89 -0.15
CA PHE A 59 -3.93 -5.32 -0.69
C PHE A 59 -4.06 -3.82 -0.97
N PHE A 60 -5.13 -3.38 -1.64
CA PHE A 60 -5.31 -1.96 -1.98
C PHE A 60 -5.72 -1.13 -0.76
N GLY A 61 -6.54 -1.69 0.14
CA GLY A 61 -6.95 -1.00 1.37
C GLY A 61 -5.80 -0.85 2.37
N THR A 62 -5.04 -1.91 2.62
CA THR A 62 -3.84 -1.81 3.50
C THR A 62 -2.79 -0.89 2.88
N ALA A 63 -2.59 -0.93 1.57
CA ALA A 63 -1.66 -0.02 0.93
C ALA A 63 -2.08 1.45 1.06
N ALA A 64 -3.37 1.76 0.89
CA ALA A 64 -3.89 3.11 1.07
C ALA A 64 -3.68 3.60 2.52
N LEU A 65 -3.90 2.74 3.51
CA LEU A 65 -3.63 3.04 4.92
C LEU A 65 -2.14 3.30 5.18
N LEU A 66 -1.26 2.41 4.70
CA LEU A 66 0.18 2.56 4.85
C LEU A 66 0.70 3.83 4.16
N TRP A 67 0.17 4.14 2.98
CA TRP A 67 0.50 5.36 2.26
C TRP A 67 0.08 6.60 3.04
N ALA A 68 -1.15 6.62 3.56
CA ALA A 68 -1.66 7.73 4.36
C ALA A 68 -0.83 7.96 5.62
N LEU A 69 -0.51 6.90 6.36
CA LEU A 69 0.33 6.96 7.56
C LEU A 69 1.76 7.42 7.23
N GLY A 70 2.36 6.87 6.18
CA GLY A 70 3.69 7.29 5.72
C GLY A 70 3.73 8.76 5.33
N GLN A 71 2.71 9.25 4.63
CA GLN A 71 2.59 10.67 4.28
C GLN A 71 2.41 11.57 5.51
N VAL A 72 1.70 11.10 6.54
CA VAL A 72 1.58 11.83 7.81
C VAL A 72 2.95 11.96 8.46
N GLU A 73 3.66 10.85 8.68
CA GLU A 73 5.01 10.84 9.26
C GLU A 73 5.99 11.74 8.48
N LEU A 74 5.96 11.68 7.14
CA LEU A 74 6.79 12.53 6.29
C LEU A 74 6.43 14.02 6.38
N ARG A 75 5.14 14.35 6.58
CA ARG A 75 4.67 15.73 6.76
C ARG A 75 5.08 16.32 8.11
N TRP A 76 5.20 15.51 9.16
CA TRP A 76 5.70 15.97 10.47
C TRP A 76 7.15 16.43 10.43
N MET A 77 7.90 16.05 9.39
CA MET A 77 9.29 16.49 9.20
C MET A 77 9.44 17.78 8.40
N LYS A 78 8.38 18.31 7.78
CA LYS A 78 8.51 19.55 6.99
C LYS A 78 8.92 20.71 7.91
N PRO A 79 10.02 21.43 7.59
CA PRO A 79 10.49 22.54 8.42
C PRO A 79 9.38 23.60 8.50
N GLY A 80 8.97 23.94 9.74
CA GLY A 80 7.97 24.96 10.02
C GLY A 80 6.66 24.49 10.66
N ARG A 81 6.39 23.17 10.79
CA ARG A 81 5.17 22.67 11.47
C ARG A 81 5.31 22.35 12.96
N GLY A 82 6.53 22.34 13.51
CA GLY A 82 6.78 22.16 14.96
C GLY A 82 6.89 23.46 15.75
N LEU A 83 6.49 24.60 15.17
CA LEU A 83 6.60 25.95 15.76
C LEU A 83 5.24 26.62 16.01
N LYS A 84 4.13 25.86 16.04
CA LYS A 84 2.85 26.32 16.58
C LYS A 84 2.33 25.31 17.59
#